data_AF-J4K7Q9-F1
#
_entry.id   AF-J4K7Q9-F1
#
_cell.length_a   1.000
_cell.length_b   1.000
_cell.length_c   1.000
_cell.angle_alpha   90.00
_cell.angle_beta   90.00
_cell.angle_gamma   90.00
#
_symmetry.space_group_name_H-M   'P 1'
#
loop_
_entity.id
_entity.type
_entity.pdbx_description
1 polymer ?
#
loop_
_entity_poly.entity_id
_entity_poly.type
_entity_poly.pdbx_seq_one_letter_code
_entity_poly.pdbx_strand_id
1 'polypeptide(L)'
;MMLKIDFNSVKDIGKNPKGLFITWFVNWIIKPFTMYLIASLFFFIIYKGFISKELALEYLAGAVLLGAAPCTAMVFVWSKLTKGDSAYTLVQVASNDLINIL
;
A
#
# COMPACT_ATOMS: atom_id res chain seq x y z
N MET A 1 16.28 9.88 8.40
CA MET A 1 15.08 10.64 7.98
C MET A 1 14.07 10.72 9.12
N MET A 2 13.66 9.59 9.71
CA MET A 2 12.72 9.56 10.84
C MET A 2 13.21 10.26 12.12
N LEU A 3 14.52 10.20 12.44
CA LEU A 3 15.12 10.90 13.59
C LEU A 3 15.25 12.44 13.44
N LYS A 4 14.91 13.01 12.28
CA LYS A 4 15.01 14.45 12.00
C LYS A 4 13.63 15.13 11.85
N ILE A 5 12.56 14.46 12.27
CA ILE A 5 11.20 14.96 12.08
C ILE A 5 10.83 15.87 13.25
N ASP A 6 10.61 17.15 12.95
CA ASP A 6 10.05 18.10 13.92
C ASP A 6 8.54 17.86 14.02
N PHE A 7 8.07 17.34 15.16
CA PHE A 7 6.66 17.04 15.38
C PHE A 7 5.74 18.27 15.33
N ASN A 8 6.29 19.49 15.44
CA ASN A 8 5.48 20.71 15.25
C ASN A 8 4.98 20.85 13.81
N SER A 9 5.76 20.39 12.82
CA SER A 9 5.38 20.39 11.41
C SER A 9 4.25 19.40 11.09
N VAL A 10 4.00 18.42 11.98
CA VAL A 10 2.91 17.45 11.82
C VAL A 10 1.53 18.13 11.88
N LYS A 11 1.41 19.21 12.66
CA LYS A 11 0.16 19.96 12.84
C LYS A 11 -0.26 20.71 11.57
N ASP A 12 0.69 21.09 10.72
CA ASP A 12 0.44 21.81 9.47
C ASP A 12 0.00 20.90 8.32
N ILE A 13 0.24 19.59 8.42
CA ILE A 13 -0.13 18.61 7.38
C ILE A 13 -1.65 18.51 7.21
N GLY A 14 -2.42 18.76 8.28
CA GLY A 14 -3.88 18.84 8.24
C GLY A 14 -4.42 19.92 7.28
N LYS A 15 -3.58 20.87 6.84
CA LYS A 15 -3.95 21.90 5.85
C LYS A 15 -4.10 21.33 4.43
N ASN A 16 -3.51 20.17 4.12
CA ASN A 16 -3.58 19.54 2.79
C ASN A 16 -3.91 18.03 2.86
N PRO A 17 -5.16 17.67 3.20
CA PRO A 17 -5.59 16.28 3.39
C PRO A 17 -5.76 15.49 2.09
N LYS A 18 -5.80 16.16 0.93
CA LYS A 18 -6.08 15.51 -0.37
C LYS A 18 -5.11 14.37 -0.70
N GLY A 19 -3.81 14.55 -0.45
CA GLY A 19 -2.80 13.52 -0.73
C GLY A 19 -2.94 12.29 0.16
N LEU A 20 -3.28 12.48 1.44
CA LEU A 20 -3.57 11.38 2.38
C LEU A 20 -4.79 10.58 1.92
N PHE A 21 -5.88 11.28 1.56
CA PHE A 21 -7.10 10.63 1.09
C PHE A 21 -6.89 9.82 -0.19
N ILE A 22 -6.18 10.38 -1.17
CA ILE A 22 -5.82 9.65 -2.40
C ILE A 22 -5.03 8.39 -2.06
N THR A 23 -4.08 8.50 -1.12
CA THR A 23 -3.26 7.35 -0.72
C THR A 23 -4.09 6.25 -0.09
N TRP A 24 -5.00 6.59 0.84
CA TRP A 24 -5.88 5.61 1.46
C TRP A 24 -6.80 4.96 0.43
N PHE A 25 -7.39 5.76 -0.45
CA PHE A 25 -8.25 5.25 -1.52
C PHE A 25 -7.51 4.29 -2.45
N VAL A 26 -6.32 4.66 -2.91
CA VAL A 26 -5.51 3.81 -3.80
C VAL A 26 -5.06 2.53 -3.07
N ASN A 27 -4.58 2.64 -1.83
CA ASN A 27 -4.05 1.51 -1.08
C ASN A 27 -5.12 0.50 -0.69
N TRP A 28 -6.31 0.96 -0.30
CA TRP A 28 -7.35 0.09 0.27
C TRP A 28 -8.46 -0.27 -0.71
N ILE A 29 -8.69 0.53 -1.75
CA ILE A 29 -9.74 0.27 -2.74
C ILE A 29 -9.14 -0.14 -4.08
N ILE A 30 -8.14 0.56 -4.60
CA ILE A 30 -7.63 0.19 -5.93
C ILE A 30 -6.74 -1.04 -5.85
N LYS A 31 -5.71 -1.02 -5.01
CA LYS A 31 -4.66 -2.04 -4.94
C LYS A 31 -5.19 -3.47 -4.68
N PRO A 32 -6.02 -3.76 -3.66
CA PRO A 32 -6.45 -5.13 -3.39
C PRO A 32 -7.38 -5.68 -4.49
N PHE A 33 -8.25 -4.83 -5.04
CA PHE A 33 -9.17 -5.24 -6.10
C PHE A 33 -8.44 -5.48 -7.42
N THR A 34 -7.51 -4.59 -7.79
CA THR A 34 -6.66 -4.79 -8.96
C THR A 34 -5.79 -6.04 -8.80
N MET A 35 -5.22 -6.28 -7.62
CA MET A 35 -4.43 -7.49 -7.35
C MET A 35 -5.28 -8.75 -7.48
N TYR A 36 -6.47 -8.79 -6.87
CA TYR A 36 -7.38 -9.92 -7.00
C TYR A 36 -7.78 -10.18 -8.45
N LEU A 37 -8.10 -9.15 -9.22
CA LEU A 37 -8.51 -9.28 -10.62
C LEU A 37 -7.35 -9.79 -11.50
N ILE A 38 -6.15 -9.27 -11.32
CA ILE A 38 -4.97 -9.74 -12.06
C ILE A 38 -4.62 -11.17 -11.65
N ALA A 39 -4.54 -11.46 -10.35
CA ALA A 39 -4.19 -12.79 -9.85
C ALA A 39 -5.23 -13.84 -10.29
N SER A 40 -6.53 -13.52 -10.23
CA SER A 40 -7.59 -14.44 -10.67
C SER A 40 -7.53 -14.70 -12.17
N LEU A 41 -7.29 -13.68 -13.00
CA LEU A 41 -7.07 -13.84 -14.44
C LEU A 41 -5.89 -14.77 -14.73
N PHE A 42 -4.77 -14.59 -14.03
CA PHE A 42 -3.59 -15.42 -14.22
C PHE A 42 -3.83 -16.86 -13.78
N PHE A 43 -4.24 -17.08 -12.53
CA PHE A 43 -4.32 -18.44 -11.96
C PHE A 43 -5.52 -19.26 -12.44
N PHE A 44 -6.67 -18.64 -12.74
CA PHE A 44 -7.89 -19.36 -13.11
C PHE A 44 -8.22 -19.37 -14.60
N ILE A 45 -7.62 -18.47 -15.40
CA ILE A 45 -7.86 -18.40 -16.85
C ILE A 45 -6.60 -18.80 -17.61
N ILE A 46 -5.48 -18.12 -17.40
CA ILE A 46 -4.24 -18.35 -18.17
C ILE A 46 -3.58 -19.68 -17.78
N TYR A 47 -3.41 -19.95 -16.48
CA TYR A 47 -2.70 -21.13 -15.97
C TYR A 47 -3.60 -22.32 -15.60
N LYS A 48 -4.89 -22.27 -15.95
CA LYS A 48 -5.88 -23.30 -15.62
C LYS A 48 -5.47 -24.73 -16.05
N GLY A 49 -4.72 -24.85 -17.15
CA GLY A 49 -4.23 -26.13 -17.67
C GLY A 49 -2.89 -26.59 -17.11
N PHE A 50 -2.15 -25.70 -16.42
CA PHE A 50 -0.82 -25.97 -15.88
C PHE A 50 -0.83 -26.23 -14.36
N ILE A 51 -1.86 -25.79 -13.65
CA ILE A 51 -1.91 -25.78 -12.18
C ILE A 51 -3.24 -26.37 -11.69
N SER A 52 -3.21 -27.10 -10.57
CA SER A 52 -4.42 -27.61 -9.92
C SER A 52 -5.28 -26.48 -9.33
N LYS A 53 -6.58 -26.71 -9.16
CA LYS A 53 -7.49 -25.71 -8.58
C LYS A 53 -7.11 -25.35 -7.13
N GLU A 54 -6.69 -26.32 -6.31
CA GLU A 54 -6.19 -26.01 -4.97
C GLU A 54 -4.99 -25.06 -5.01
N LEU A 55 -3.98 -25.35 -5.84
CA LEU A 55 -2.76 -24.52 -5.86
C LEU A 55 -3.04 -23.11 -6.43
N ALA A 56 -3.96 -22.99 -7.39
CA ALA A 56 -4.42 -21.69 -7.88
C ALA A 56 -5.12 -20.86 -6.80
N LEU A 57 -5.88 -21.50 -5.90
CA LEU A 57 -6.51 -20.83 -4.74
C LEU A 57 -5.46 -20.37 -3.73
N GLU A 58 -4.46 -21.20 -3.42
CA GLU A 58 -3.35 -20.84 -2.53
C GLU A 58 -2.55 -19.66 -3.08
N TYR A 59 -2.22 -19.67 -4.37
CA TYR A 59 -1.51 -18.54 -5.00
C TYR A 59 -2.34 -17.28 -5.08
N LEU A 60 -3.65 -17.37 -5.33
CA LEU A 60 -4.55 -16.22 -5.29
C LEU A 60 -4.56 -15.62 -3.88
N ALA A 61 -4.69 -16.44 -2.84
CA ALA A 61 -4.66 -15.98 -1.46
C ALA A 61 -3.33 -15.28 -1.13
N GLY A 62 -2.21 -15.89 -1.49
CA GLY A 62 -0.88 -15.29 -1.30
C GLY A 62 -0.71 -13.97 -2.04
N ALA A 63 -1.16 -13.86 -3.29
CA ALA A 63 -1.08 -12.65 -4.08
C ALA A 63 -1.91 -11.51 -3.47
N VAL A 64 -3.13 -11.79 -3.00
CA VAL A 64 -3.99 -10.80 -2.35
C VAL A 64 -3.37 -10.34 -1.02
N LEU A 65 -2.84 -11.26 -0.21
CA LEU A 65 -2.16 -10.91 1.04
C LEU A 65 -0.92 -10.01 0.80
N LEU A 66 -0.11 -10.34 -0.21
CA LEU A 66 1.02 -9.51 -0.63
C LEU A 66 0.55 -8.14 -1.14
N GLY A 67 -0.55 -8.11 -1.88
CA GLY A 67 -1.18 -6.89 -2.37
C GLY A 67 -1.74 -6.00 -1.25
N ALA A 68 -2.27 -6.58 -0.18
CA ALA A 68 -2.77 -5.82 0.97
C ALA A 68 -1.65 -5.25 1.84
N ALA A 69 -0.50 -5.93 1.93
CA ALA A 69 0.59 -5.52 2.80
C ALA A 69 1.12 -4.09 2.47
N PRO A 70 1.14 -3.17 3.43
CA PRO A 70 1.76 -1.86 3.26
C PRO A 70 3.29 -1.99 3.31
N CYS A 71 3.99 -1.30 2.40
CA CYS A 71 5.45 -1.21 2.45
C CYS A 71 5.84 0.17 2.98
N THR A 72 6.29 0.25 4.23
CA THR A 72 6.53 1.51 4.94
C THR A 72 7.91 2.10 4.66
N ALA A 73 8.95 1.26 4.71
CA ALA A 73 10.34 1.68 4.51
C ALA A 73 10.61 2.25 3.09
N MET A 74 10.03 1.62 2.06
CA MET A 74 10.26 2.03 0.67
C MET A 74 9.64 3.41 0.37
N VAL A 75 8.51 3.75 0.98
CA VAL A 75 7.84 5.04 0.79
C VAL A 75 8.74 6.19 1.29
N PHE A 76 9.48 5.99 2.39
CA PHE A 76 10.47 6.98 2.85
C PHE A 76 11.63 7.17 1.88
N VAL A 77 12.11 6.09 1.26
CA VAL A 77 13.18 6.15 0.26
C VAL A 77 12.69 6.92 -0.97
N TRP A 78 11.50 6.61 -1.49
CA TRP A 78 10.91 7.32 -2.62
C TRP A 78 10.69 8.80 -2.32
N SER A 79 10.16 9.12 -1.15
CA SER A 79 9.99 10.50 -0.70
C SER A 79 11.32 11.25 -0.67
N LYS A 80 12.41 10.60 -0.24
CA LYS A 80 13.75 11.21 -0.30
C LYS A 80 14.20 11.50 -1.72
N LEU A 81 13.98 10.55 -2.63
CA LEU A 81 14.38 10.68 -4.04
C LEU A 81 13.58 11.76 -4.77
N THR A 82 12.31 11.95 -4.43
CA THR A 82 11.43 12.97 -5.03
C THR A 82 11.52 14.34 -4.32
N LYS A 83 12.44 14.50 -3.35
CA LYS A 83 12.56 15.70 -2.50
C LYS A 83 11.25 16.03 -1.75
N GLY A 84 10.51 15.00 -1.37
CA GLY A 84 9.28 15.08 -0.60
C GLY A 84 9.49 15.48 0.87
N ASP A 85 8.40 15.88 1.50
CA ASP A 85 8.36 16.24 2.92
C ASP A 85 8.36 14.98 3.81
N SER A 86 9.32 14.91 4.74
CA SER A 86 9.49 13.75 5.62
C SER A 86 8.40 13.64 6.69
N ALA A 87 7.88 14.77 7.18
CA ALA A 87 6.80 14.79 8.16
C ALA A 87 5.47 14.39 7.51
N TYR A 88 5.20 14.86 6.29
CA TYR A 88 4.06 14.42 5.48
C TYR A 88 4.09 12.92 5.22
N THR A 89 5.26 12.41 4.82
CA THR A 89 5.48 10.99 4.57
C THR A 89 5.27 10.16 5.84
N LEU A 90 5.73 10.65 7.00
CA LEU A 90 5.50 9.98 8.27
C LEU A 90 4.01 9.88 8.60
N VAL A 91 3.25 10.96 8.47
CA VAL A 91 1.79 10.93 8.72
C VAL A 91 1.08 9.99 7.75
N GLN A 92 1.48 10.01 6.48
CA GLN A 92 0.93 9.12 5.46
C GLN A 92 1.17 7.65 5.79
N VAL A 93 2.40 7.30 6.17
CA VAL A 93 2.76 5.92 6.56
C VAL A 93 2.08 5.51 7.87
N ALA A 94 2.15 6.35 8.91
CA ALA A 94 1.57 6.06 10.22
C ALA A 94 0.04 5.92 10.17
N SER A 95 -0.65 6.78 9.40
CA SER A 95 -2.09 6.64 9.20
C SER A 95 -2.46 5.41 8.40
N ASN A 96 -1.68 5.05 7.38
CA ASN A 96 -1.91 3.85 6.60
C ASN A 96 -1.69 2.57 7.41
N ASP A 97 -0.69 2.54 8.29
CA ASP A 97 -0.45 1.43 9.21
C ASP A 97 -1.56 1.34 10.27
N LEU A 98 -2.09 2.47 10.75
CA LEU A 98 -3.22 2.48 11.68
C LEU A 98 -4.48 1.89 11.03
N ILE A 99 -4.77 2.23 9.77
CA ILE A 99 -5.87 1.63 8.99
C ILE A 99 -5.63 0.13 8.77
N ASN A 100 -4.37 -0.31 8.68
CA ASN A 100 -4.07 -1.73 8.51
C ASN A 100 -4.32 -2.58 9.76
N ILE A 101 -4.22 -1.98 10.94
CA ILE A 101 -4.43 -2.65 12.23
C ILE A 101 -5.90 -2.56 12.68
N LEU A 102 -6.60 -1.47 12.35
CA LEU A 102 -8.01 -1.25 12.68
C LEU A 102 -8.94 -2.01 11.74
#